data_AF-A0AAW2MSY2-F1
#
_entry.id   AF-A0AAW2MSY2-F1
#
_cell.length_a   1.000
_cell.length_b   1.000
_cell.length_c   1.000
_cell.angle_alpha   90.00
_cell.angle_beta   90.00
_cell.angle_gamma   90.00
#
_symmetry.space_group_name_H-M   'P 1'
#
loop_
_entity.id
_entity.type
_entity.pdbx_description
1 polymer ?
#
loop_
_entity_poly.entity_id
_entity_poly.type
_entity_poly.pdbx_seq_one_letter_code
_entity_poly.pdbx_strand_id
1 'polypeptide(L)'
;MKHGECNLVEAGTPAMKGETSYPSSAYLFCVWSWIGTGSSNIESAQSPDISRTWYPPLEKTISCLSKLYRCLEPAVFTGLAQEAVEVCSLSIQKASKLIAKRSSAMDGQLFLIKFLLILREQIAPFDIEFSVTHKELDFSHLLEHLRRILRGQASLFDWSRSSSLARTLSPRVLESQIDAKKELEKSLKATCEEFIMSVTKLVVDPMLSFVTKVTAVKVALSAGSQNQKESALTKPLKDQAFATPEKVAELVQKVTSAIQQELPRVMGKMKLYLQNPATRAILFKPIKTNIVEAHAQVHSLLKSEYSPEDIQNVVNMISIQDLQAQLDNLM
;
A
#
# COMPACT_ATOMS: atom_id res chain seq x y z
N MET A 1 -49.28 52.70 14.21
CA MET A 1 -48.65 54.04 14.21
C MET A 1 -47.37 53.98 15.02
N LYS A 2 -46.25 54.34 14.37
CA LYS A 2 -45.01 54.94 14.90
C LYS A 2 -44.23 54.16 15.97
N HIS A 3 -43.10 53.57 15.60
CA HIS A 3 -41.76 54.20 15.50
C HIS A 3 -41.10 54.47 16.86
N GLY A 4 -39.86 53.99 16.98
CA GLY A 4 -38.96 54.38 18.07
C GLY A 4 -37.64 53.60 18.07
N GLU A 5 -36.91 53.63 16.95
CA GLU A 5 -35.47 53.38 16.95
C GLU A 5 -34.74 54.50 17.71
N CYS A 6 -33.65 54.16 18.42
CA CYS A 6 -32.57 55.10 18.74
C CYS A 6 -31.23 54.35 18.92
N ASN A 7 -30.45 54.36 17.84
CA ASN A 7 -29.00 54.57 17.66
C ASN A 7 -27.96 54.24 18.76
N LEU A 8 -26.99 53.41 18.35
CA LEU A 8 -25.52 53.62 18.27
C LEU A 8 -24.84 54.58 19.28
N VAL A 9 -23.76 54.09 19.93
CA VAL A 9 -22.39 54.69 19.94
C VAL A 9 -21.34 53.73 20.57
N GLU A 10 -20.27 53.53 19.80
CA GLU A 10 -18.84 53.28 20.07
C GLU A 10 -18.26 52.05 20.83
N ALA A 11 -17.46 51.30 20.05
CA ALA A 11 -16.06 50.92 20.24
C ALA A 11 -15.60 50.26 21.56
N GLY A 12 -15.14 49.00 21.43
CA GLY A 12 -14.25 48.38 22.41
C GLY A 12 -13.99 46.91 22.11
N THR A 13 -12.99 46.60 21.29
CA THR A 13 -12.35 45.28 21.30
C THR A 13 -11.64 45.12 22.65
N PRO A 14 -11.76 43.96 23.34
CA PRO A 14 -10.56 43.12 23.44
C PRO A 14 -10.81 41.59 23.43
N ALA A 15 -9.82 40.95 22.83
CA ALA A 15 -9.26 39.60 22.96
C ALA A 15 -9.76 38.60 24.04
N MET A 16 -9.92 37.35 23.55
CA MET A 16 -9.37 36.08 24.04
C MET A 16 -9.86 35.41 25.35
N LYS A 17 -10.16 34.10 25.15
CA LYS A 17 -10.12 32.93 26.05
C LYS A 17 -11.37 32.60 26.87
N GLY A 18 -11.81 31.35 26.72
CA GLY A 18 -12.82 30.70 27.54
C GLY A 18 -13.35 29.43 26.87
N GLU A 19 -12.53 28.38 26.87
CA GLU A 19 -12.95 27.01 26.55
C GLU A 19 -14.19 26.64 27.38
N THR A 20 -15.26 26.22 26.72
CA THR A 20 -16.41 25.58 27.38
C THR A 20 -16.47 24.12 26.98
N SER A 21 -15.95 23.31 27.90
CA SER A 21 -16.12 21.88 28.04
C SER A 21 -17.60 21.47 28.00
N TYR A 22 -17.95 20.54 27.09
CA TYR A 22 -19.16 19.71 27.12
C TYR A 22 -18.84 18.31 26.52
N PRO A 23 -19.61 17.25 26.86
CA PRO A 23 -19.04 16.01 27.39
C PRO A 23 -18.74 14.93 26.33
N SER A 24 -17.49 14.44 26.33
CA SER A 24 -17.01 13.31 25.49
C SER A 24 -17.69 11.95 25.80
N SER A 25 -18.42 11.86 26.91
CA SER A 25 -19.18 10.66 27.31
C SER A 25 -20.32 10.31 26.33
N ALA A 26 -20.98 11.32 25.73
CA ALA A 26 -22.12 11.09 24.83
C ALA A 26 -21.69 10.52 23.47
N TYR A 27 -20.49 10.87 22.98
CA TYR A 27 -19.93 10.29 21.75
C TYR A 27 -19.49 8.83 21.95
N LEU A 28 -18.92 8.49 23.11
CA LEU A 28 -18.59 7.11 23.45
C LEU A 28 -19.85 6.23 23.57
N PHE A 29 -20.96 6.79 24.09
CA PHE A 29 -22.24 6.09 24.12
C PHE A 29 -22.91 6.02 22.74
N CYS A 30 -22.81 7.05 21.89
CA CYS A 30 -23.34 7.03 20.52
C CYS A 30 -22.54 6.10 19.58
N VAL A 31 -21.23 5.95 19.76
CA VAL A 31 -20.42 4.99 18.96
C VAL A 31 -20.68 3.55 19.43
N TRP A 32 -20.86 3.32 20.74
CA TRP A 32 -21.37 2.02 21.25
C TRP A 32 -22.84 1.76 20.88
N SER A 33 -23.67 2.81 20.83
CA SER A 33 -25.08 2.73 20.42
C SER A 33 -25.22 2.67 18.90
N TRP A 34 -24.29 3.14 18.08
CA TRP A 34 -24.33 2.92 16.62
C TRP A 34 -23.87 1.51 16.26
N ILE A 35 -23.01 0.90 17.07
CA ILE A 35 -22.79 -0.56 17.09
C ILE A 35 -24.03 -1.29 17.69
N GLY A 36 -24.88 -0.60 18.45
CA GLY A 36 -26.07 -1.15 19.15
C GLY A 36 -27.45 -0.83 18.58
N THR A 37 -27.62 0.07 17.60
CA THR A 37 -28.93 0.54 17.11
C THR A 37 -28.85 1.09 15.69
N GLY A 38 -29.47 0.36 14.76
CA GLY A 38 -29.71 0.69 13.35
C GLY A 38 -29.68 -0.60 12.51
N SER A 39 -30.77 -1.30 12.18
CA SER A 39 -32.20 -0.98 12.24
C SER A 39 -33.02 -2.23 12.59
N SER A 40 -34.14 -1.97 13.25
CA SER A 40 -35.22 -2.86 13.69
C SER A 40 -35.81 -3.74 12.58
N ASN A 41 -35.58 -5.06 12.67
CA ASN A 41 -36.60 -6.12 12.69
C ASN A 41 -35.87 -7.48 12.63
N ILE A 42 -35.41 -7.98 13.78
CA ILE A 42 -34.94 -9.36 13.92
C ILE A 42 -35.49 -9.90 15.24
N GLU A 43 -36.60 -10.63 15.14
CA GLU A 43 -36.94 -11.66 16.11
C GLU A 43 -35.82 -12.72 16.10
N SER A 44 -35.25 -12.96 17.29
CA SER A 44 -34.53 -14.19 17.67
C SER A 44 -33.51 -14.77 16.67
N ALA A 45 -32.31 -14.18 16.57
CA ALA A 45 -31.07 -14.94 16.32
C ALA A 45 -29.85 -14.11 16.70
N GLN A 46 -29.25 -14.41 17.86
CA GLN A 46 -27.91 -13.95 18.19
C GLN A 46 -26.91 -14.54 17.17
N SER A 47 -26.14 -13.72 16.45
CA SER A 47 -24.99 -14.21 15.66
C SER A 47 -23.66 -13.79 16.32
N PRO A 48 -23.00 -14.70 17.07
CA PRO A 48 -21.76 -14.44 17.79
C PRO A 48 -20.48 -14.47 16.89
N ASP A 49 -20.60 -14.31 15.57
CA ASP A 49 -19.55 -14.73 14.63
C ASP A 49 -18.51 -13.67 14.24
N ILE A 50 -18.77 -12.38 14.47
CA ILE A 50 -17.85 -11.30 14.04
C ILE A 50 -16.64 -11.18 14.98
N SER A 51 -16.84 -11.35 16.29
CA SER A 51 -15.77 -11.35 17.30
C SER A 51 -15.00 -12.67 17.37
N ARG A 52 -15.60 -13.78 16.93
CA ARG A 52 -14.95 -15.11 16.89
C ARG A 52 -13.79 -15.26 15.90
N THR A 53 -13.56 -14.26 15.04
CA THR A 53 -12.57 -14.33 13.94
C THR A 53 -11.35 -13.42 14.16
N TRP A 54 -11.27 -12.69 15.27
CA TRP A 54 -10.16 -11.79 15.51
C TRP A 54 -8.92 -12.54 16.00
N TYR A 55 -7.75 -12.02 15.63
CA TYR A 55 -6.49 -12.57 16.14
C TYR A 55 -6.46 -12.39 17.67
N PRO A 56 -6.37 -13.47 18.47
CA PRO A 56 -6.66 -13.40 19.91
C PRO A 56 -5.81 -12.38 20.70
N PRO A 57 -4.52 -12.16 20.38
CA PRO A 57 -3.74 -11.09 21.02
C PRO A 57 -4.31 -9.69 20.80
N LEU A 58 -4.84 -9.41 19.61
CA LEU A 58 -5.45 -8.10 19.31
C LEU A 58 -6.71 -7.88 20.15
N GLU A 59 -7.61 -8.86 20.18
CA GLU A 59 -8.85 -8.79 20.96
C GLU A 59 -8.56 -8.55 22.45
N LYS A 60 -7.60 -9.31 23.01
CA LYS A 60 -7.19 -9.17 24.41
C LYS A 60 -6.57 -7.81 24.70
N THR A 61 -5.72 -7.29 23.81
CA THR A 61 -5.14 -5.96 23.95
C THR A 61 -6.24 -4.89 23.97
N ILE A 62 -7.15 -4.87 23.00
CA ILE A 62 -8.21 -3.86 22.93
C ILE A 62 -9.16 -3.95 24.14
N SER A 63 -9.53 -5.16 24.57
CA SER A 63 -10.34 -5.37 25.77
C SER A 63 -9.65 -4.84 27.03
N CYS A 64 -8.34 -5.06 27.16
CA CYS A 64 -7.53 -4.54 28.25
C CYS A 64 -7.51 -3.01 28.25
N LEU A 65 -7.17 -2.39 27.11
CA LEU A 65 -7.12 -0.92 26.97
C LEU A 65 -8.46 -0.27 27.29
N SER A 66 -9.56 -0.83 26.81
CA SER A 66 -10.91 -0.30 27.06
C SER A 66 -11.28 -0.28 28.55
N LYS A 67 -10.80 -1.26 29.32
CA LYS A 67 -11.02 -1.34 30.77
C LYS A 67 -10.11 -0.37 31.52
N LEU A 68 -8.84 -0.32 31.14
CA LEU A 68 -7.85 0.55 31.79
C LEU A 68 -8.13 2.04 31.57
N TYR A 69 -8.64 2.40 30.39
CA TYR A 69 -8.95 3.79 30.04
C TYR A 69 -9.94 4.45 31.01
N ARG A 70 -10.88 3.69 31.58
CA ARG A 70 -11.90 4.20 32.52
C ARG A 70 -11.43 4.25 33.97
N CYS A 71 -10.33 3.56 34.28
CA CYS A 71 -9.91 3.30 35.66
C CYS A 71 -8.58 3.96 36.03
N LEU A 72 -7.88 4.55 35.06
CA LEU A 72 -6.56 5.13 35.25
C LEU A 72 -6.54 6.60 34.87
N GLU A 73 -5.64 7.34 35.52
CA GLU A 73 -5.32 8.70 35.12
C GLU A 73 -4.73 8.71 33.70
N PRO A 74 -5.06 9.70 32.84
CA PRO A 74 -4.64 9.72 31.44
C PRO A 74 -3.13 9.54 31.22
N ALA A 75 -2.29 10.12 32.08
CA ALA A 75 -0.84 10.02 31.98
C ALA A 75 -0.34 8.58 32.19
N VAL A 76 -0.88 7.87 33.19
CA VAL A 76 -0.52 6.48 33.47
C VAL A 76 -1.08 5.53 32.42
N PHE A 77 -2.31 5.77 31.97
CA PHE A 77 -2.94 5.01 30.90
C PHE A 77 -2.13 5.09 29.60
N THR A 78 -1.63 6.28 29.24
CA THR A 78 -0.90 6.50 27.98
C THR A 78 0.34 5.61 27.88
N GLY A 79 1.16 5.53 28.93
CA GLY A 79 2.36 4.68 28.93
C GLY A 79 2.02 3.19 28.78
N LEU A 80 1.03 2.71 29.53
CA LEU A 80 0.56 1.32 29.43
C LEU A 80 -0.05 1.00 28.07
N ALA A 81 -0.77 1.96 27.50
CA ALA A 81 -1.38 1.81 26.18
C ALA A 81 -0.32 1.67 25.09
N GLN A 82 0.76 2.45 25.16
CA GLN A 82 1.88 2.35 24.22
C GLN A 82 2.53 0.98 24.26
N GLU A 83 2.89 0.48 25.44
CA GLU A 83 3.51 -0.84 25.61
C GLU A 83 2.60 -1.97 25.11
N ALA A 84 1.31 -1.92 25.48
CA ALA A 84 0.34 -2.93 25.05
C ALA A 84 0.15 -2.94 23.51
N VAL A 85 0.13 -1.77 22.87
CA VAL A 85 0.04 -1.65 21.41
C VAL A 85 1.31 -2.14 20.73
N GLU A 86 2.49 -1.84 21.27
CA GLU A 86 3.77 -2.31 20.75
C GLU A 86 3.86 -3.85 20.79
N VAL A 87 3.56 -4.45 21.94
CA VAL A 87 3.57 -5.92 22.12
C VAL A 87 2.54 -6.58 21.20
N CYS A 88 1.37 -5.97 21.02
CA CYS A 88 0.34 -6.45 20.11
C CYS A 88 0.84 -6.41 18.65
N SER A 89 1.40 -5.29 18.21
CA SER A 89 1.97 -5.10 16.87
C SER A 89 3.05 -6.14 16.57
N LEU A 90 4.00 -6.34 17.50
CA LEU A 90 5.04 -7.37 17.39
C LEU A 90 4.46 -8.79 17.30
N SER A 91 3.40 -9.07 18.05
CA SER A 91 2.69 -10.36 17.97
C SER A 91 2.07 -10.59 16.60
N ILE A 92 1.41 -9.57 16.03
CA ILE A 92 0.82 -9.64 14.69
C ILE A 92 1.92 -9.85 13.63
N GLN A 93 3.05 -9.14 13.72
CA GLN A 93 4.19 -9.32 12.82
C GLN A 93 4.78 -10.73 12.89
N LYS A 94 4.91 -11.32 14.10
CA LYS A 94 5.36 -12.71 14.26
C LYS A 94 4.38 -13.69 13.63
N ALA A 95 3.09 -13.53 13.85
CA ALA A 95 2.05 -14.36 13.24
C ALA A 95 2.06 -14.28 11.71
N SER A 96 2.21 -13.08 11.14
CA SER A 96 2.37 -12.86 9.70
C SER A 96 3.52 -13.68 9.11
N LYS A 97 4.70 -13.69 9.76
CA LYS A 97 5.86 -14.48 9.32
C LYS A 97 5.60 -15.99 9.39
N LEU A 98 4.84 -16.46 10.37
CA LEU A 98 4.45 -17.87 10.46
C LEU A 98 3.44 -18.26 9.36
N ILE A 99 2.47 -17.39 9.07
CA ILE A 99 1.51 -17.58 7.98
C ILE A 99 2.24 -17.60 6.62
N ALA A 100 3.21 -16.71 6.42
CA ALA A 100 4.03 -16.66 5.22
C ALA A 100 4.76 -17.98 4.96
N LYS A 101 5.28 -18.62 6.02
CA LYS A 101 5.95 -19.93 5.94
C LYS A 101 4.98 -21.09 5.68
N ARG A 102 3.76 -21.03 6.23
CA ARG A 102 2.79 -22.13 6.16
C ARG A 102 1.93 -22.11 4.89
N SER A 103 1.56 -20.92 4.42
CA SER A 103 0.57 -20.76 3.34
C SER A 103 1.20 -20.09 2.13
N SER A 104 1.41 -18.77 2.18
CA SER A 104 2.16 -18.02 1.17
C SER A 104 2.59 -16.67 1.71
N ALA A 105 3.65 -16.08 1.15
CA ALA A 105 4.12 -14.74 1.51
C ALA A 105 3.00 -13.69 1.41
N MET A 106 2.17 -13.78 0.36
CA MET A 106 1.02 -12.91 0.14
C MET A 106 -0.03 -13.01 1.26
N ASP A 107 -0.32 -14.22 1.75
CA ASP A 107 -1.26 -14.41 2.86
C ASP A 107 -0.72 -13.81 4.16
N GLY A 108 0.59 -13.90 4.38
CA GLY A 108 1.26 -13.25 5.51
C GLY A 108 1.18 -11.73 5.45
N GLN A 109 1.42 -11.14 4.28
CA GLN A 109 1.32 -9.69 4.07
C GLN A 109 -0.12 -9.18 4.23
N LEU A 110 -1.11 -9.84 3.61
CA LEU A 110 -2.52 -9.46 3.72
C LEU A 110 -3.06 -9.63 5.13
N PHE A 111 -2.65 -10.68 5.86
CA PHE A 111 -2.94 -10.83 7.28
C PHE A 111 -2.41 -9.65 8.09
N LEU A 112 -1.15 -9.27 7.86
CA LEU A 112 -0.51 -8.16 8.57
C LEU A 112 -1.23 -6.84 8.30
N ILE A 113 -1.48 -6.51 7.03
CA ILE A 113 -2.23 -5.31 6.64
C ILE A 113 -3.59 -5.27 7.32
N LYS A 114 -4.36 -6.38 7.28
CA LYS A 114 -5.68 -6.48 7.90
C LYS A 114 -5.62 -6.14 9.39
N PHE A 115 -4.75 -6.80 10.15
CA PHE A 115 -4.76 -6.68 11.60
C PHE A 115 -4.09 -5.41 12.12
N LEU A 116 -3.12 -4.83 11.39
CA LEU A 116 -2.58 -3.50 11.73
C LEU A 116 -3.61 -2.39 11.44
N LEU A 117 -4.40 -2.49 10.36
CA LEU A 117 -5.51 -1.57 10.11
C LEU A 117 -6.55 -1.61 11.22
N ILE A 118 -6.93 -2.82 11.66
CA ILE A 118 -7.88 -2.97 12.78
C ILE A 118 -7.28 -2.40 14.06
N LEU A 119 -6.02 -2.71 14.39
CA LEU A 119 -5.37 -2.17 15.58
C LEU A 119 -5.35 -0.64 15.56
N ARG A 120 -4.96 -0.03 14.43
CA ARG A 120 -4.96 1.44 14.22
C ARG A 120 -6.33 2.06 14.46
N GLU A 121 -7.38 1.46 13.91
CA GLU A 121 -8.75 1.96 14.04
C GLU A 121 -9.21 1.89 15.50
N GLN A 122 -8.94 0.77 16.18
CA GLN A 122 -9.39 0.54 17.56
C GLN A 122 -8.64 1.40 18.59
N ILE A 123 -7.45 1.91 18.28
CA ILE A 123 -6.70 2.79 19.18
C ILE A 123 -6.97 4.28 18.95
N ALA A 124 -7.64 4.64 17.85
CA ALA A 124 -7.99 6.03 17.54
C ALA A 124 -8.86 6.70 18.64
N PRO A 125 -9.86 6.02 19.26
CA PRO A 125 -10.71 6.62 20.29
C PRO A 125 -10.00 6.96 21.62
N PHE A 126 -8.79 6.44 21.85
CA PHE A 126 -8.08 6.64 23.12
C PHE A 126 -7.24 7.93 23.16
N ASP A 127 -7.24 8.72 22.09
CA ASP A 127 -6.68 10.07 21.96
C ASP A 127 -5.36 10.31 22.72
N ILE A 128 -4.36 9.46 22.49
CA ILE A 128 -2.97 9.71 22.91
C ILE A 128 -2.43 10.84 22.01
N GLU A 129 -2.71 12.11 22.34
CA GLU A 129 -2.31 13.35 21.64
C GLU A 129 -1.64 13.13 20.27
N PHE A 130 -2.48 12.96 19.25
CA PHE A 130 -2.06 12.60 17.91
C PHE A 130 -2.32 13.76 16.95
N SER A 131 -1.28 14.52 16.60
CA SER A 131 -1.26 15.26 15.33
C SER A 131 -1.05 14.26 14.18
N VAL A 132 -2.05 13.39 13.97
CA VAL A 132 -2.12 12.56 12.77
C VAL A 132 -2.79 13.41 11.71
N THR A 133 -1.94 14.15 10.99
CA THR A 133 -2.25 14.50 9.61
C THR A 133 -2.77 13.22 8.96
N HIS A 134 -4.02 13.24 8.50
CA HIS A 134 -4.57 12.26 7.58
C HIS A 134 -3.71 12.28 6.31
N LYS A 135 -2.50 11.74 6.38
CA LYS A 135 -1.71 11.40 5.21
C LYS A 135 -2.38 10.17 4.65
N GLU A 136 -3.21 10.40 3.65
CA GLU A 136 -3.52 9.39 2.65
C GLU A 136 -2.23 8.61 2.36
N LEU A 137 -2.32 7.27 2.36
CA LEU A 137 -1.16 6.43 2.08
C LEU A 137 -0.68 6.74 0.65
N ASP A 138 0.29 7.64 0.53
CA ASP A 138 0.84 8.05 -0.75
C ASP A 138 1.92 7.05 -1.21
N PHE A 139 1.60 6.34 -2.29
CA PHE A 139 2.43 5.34 -2.94
C PHE A 139 3.08 5.85 -4.24
N SER A 140 3.02 7.15 -4.53
CA SER A 140 3.53 7.73 -5.78
C SER A 140 5.04 7.46 -5.98
N HIS A 141 5.79 7.35 -4.90
CA HIS A 141 7.22 7.01 -4.92
C HIS A 141 7.50 5.60 -5.47
N LEU A 142 6.59 4.64 -5.33
CA LEU A 142 6.74 3.30 -5.88
C LEU A 142 6.73 3.32 -7.41
N LEU A 143 5.86 4.14 -7.98
CA LEU A 143 5.80 4.36 -9.42
C LEU A 143 7.08 5.04 -9.92
N GLU A 144 7.61 6.01 -9.17
CA GLU A 144 8.88 6.63 -9.53
C GLU A 144 10.05 5.63 -9.50
N HIS A 145 10.08 4.73 -8.52
CA HIS A 145 11.06 3.64 -8.48
C HIS A 145 10.95 2.71 -9.71
N LEU A 146 9.73 2.33 -10.11
CA LEU A 146 9.47 1.57 -11.33
C LEU A 146 9.96 2.32 -12.57
N ARG A 147 9.63 3.60 -12.71
CA ARG A 147 10.06 4.43 -13.84
C ARG A 147 11.57 4.52 -13.94
N ARG A 148 12.28 4.70 -12.81
CA ARG A 148 13.75 4.71 -12.80
C ARG A 148 14.33 3.38 -13.31
N ILE A 149 13.75 2.25 -12.93
CA ILE A 149 14.19 0.95 -13.42
C ILE A 149 13.92 0.79 -14.91
N LEU A 150 12.72 1.15 -15.37
CA LEU A 150 12.38 1.05 -16.79
C LEU A 150 13.21 2.03 -17.65
N ARG A 151 13.65 3.17 -17.09
CA ARG A 151 14.65 4.06 -17.72
C ARG A 151 16.08 3.54 -17.63
N GLY A 152 16.31 2.41 -16.95
CA GLY A 152 17.64 1.84 -16.68
C GLY A 152 18.52 2.66 -15.74
N GLN A 153 17.95 3.60 -15.00
CA GLN A 153 18.62 4.41 -13.97
C GLN A 153 18.71 3.68 -12.61
N ALA A 154 18.07 2.52 -12.49
CA ALA A 154 18.08 1.68 -11.30
C ALA A 154 18.08 0.20 -11.69
N SER A 155 18.70 -0.63 -10.86
CA SER A 155 18.82 -2.06 -11.13
C SER A 155 17.58 -2.84 -10.68
N LEU A 156 17.22 -3.89 -11.42
CA LEU A 156 16.22 -4.89 -10.97
C LEU A 156 16.64 -5.60 -9.68
N PHE A 157 17.95 -5.68 -9.43
CA PHE A 157 18.46 -6.25 -8.20
C PHE A 157 18.18 -5.34 -6.99
N ASP A 158 18.09 -4.02 -7.18
CA ASP A 158 17.69 -3.09 -6.11
C ASP A 158 16.19 -3.21 -5.81
N TRP A 159 15.35 -3.51 -6.82
CA TRP A 159 13.93 -3.84 -6.61
C TRP A 159 13.77 -5.04 -5.67
N SER A 160 14.59 -6.08 -5.84
CA SER A 160 14.56 -7.27 -4.98
C SER A 160 15.19 -7.06 -3.61
N ARG A 161 16.05 -6.05 -3.43
CA ARG A 161 16.70 -5.70 -2.15
C ARG A 161 15.90 -4.72 -1.31
N SER A 162 14.83 -4.14 -1.85
CA SER A 162 13.90 -3.30 -1.09
C SER A 162 13.19 -4.04 0.06
N SER A 163 13.23 -5.39 0.06
CA SER A 163 12.79 -6.22 1.19
C SER A 163 13.85 -6.40 2.28
N SER A 164 15.04 -5.79 2.15
CA SER A 164 16.08 -5.86 3.18
C SER A 164 15.84 -4.77 4.22
N LEU A 165 15.09 -5.12 5.25
CA LEU A 165 15.06 -4.46 6.56
C LEU A 165 16.44 -4.54 7.22
N ALA A 166 17.46 -3.94 6.61
CA ALA A 166 18.85 -3.95 7.05
C ALA A 166 19.47 -2.55 6.94
N ARG A 167 18.73 -1.53 7.36
CA ARG A 167 19.31 -0.28 7.85
C ARG A 167 18.53 0.14 9.09
N THR A 168 19.14 -0.06 10.24
CA THR A 168 19.39 0.92 11.32
C THR A 168 19.23 0.23 12.68
N LEU A 169 20.22 -0.57 13.08
CA LEU A 169 20.48 -0.83 14.50
C LEU A 169 21.57 0.14 14.94
N SER A 170 21.14 1.34 15.33
CA SER A 170 21.94 2.25 16.15
C SER A 170 21.04 2.65 17.31
N PRO A 171 21.26 2.11 18.53
CA PRO A 171 20.40 2.41 19.66
C PRO A 171 20.73 3.82 20.14
N ARG A 172 19.84 4.77 19.87
CA ARG A 172 19.87 6.09 20.49
C ARG A 172 18.65 6.17 21.41
N VAL A 173 18.88 5.92 22.71
CA VAL A 173 17.88 6.10 23.75
C VAL A 173 17.61 7.60 23.86
N LEU A 174 16.47 8.04 23.33
CA LEU A 174 15.90 9.35 23.56
C LEU A 174 14.39 9.14 23.70
N GLU A 175 13.92 9.22 24.95
CA GLU A 175 12.53 9.28 25.44
C GLU A 175 11.43 8.77 24.49
N SER A 176 11.04 7.50 24.68
CA SER A 176 10.13 6.70 23.86
C SER A 176 8.63 6.98 24.04
N GLN A 177 8.25 8.18 24.47
CA GLN A 177 6.83 8.49 24.79
C GLN A 177 5.97 8.79 23.53
N ILE A 178 6.50 8.67 22.30
CA ILE A 178 5.79 9.03 21.05
C ILE A 178 5.86 7.91 19.97
N ASP A 179 6.42 6.72 20.25
CA ASP A 179 6.87 5.83 19.15
C ASP A 179 5.88 4.70 18.72
N ALA A 180 5.09 4.12 19.62
CA ALA A 180 4.35 2.88 19.30
C ALA A 180 3.34 3.01 18.14
N LYS A 181 2.55 4.09 18.08
CA LYS A 181 1.64 4.33 16.95
C LYS A 181 2.40 4.71 15.69
N LYS A 182 3.46 5.52 15.80
CA LYS A 182 4.25 5.92 14.65
C LYS A 182 4.92 4.71 14.01
N GLU A 183 5.46 3.80 14.81
CA GLU A 183 6.05 2.55 14.34
C GLU A 183 4.97 1.60 13.77
N LEU A 184 3.77 1.56 14.35
CA LEU A 184 2.62 0.86 13.78
C LEU A 184 2.27 1.36 12.37
N GLU A 185 2.11 2.68 12.19
CA GLU A 185 1.79 3.31 10.90
C GLU A 185 2.89 3.08 9.87
N LYS A 186 4.15 3.21 10.30
CA LYS A 186 5.33 2.94 9.47
C LYS A 186 5.37 1.47 9.04
N SER A 187 5.12 0.54 9.96
CA SER A 187 5.04 -0.90 9.65
C SER A 187 3.90 -1.20 8.70
N LEU A 188 2.72 -0.58 8.88
CA LEU A 188 1.58 -0.74 8.00
C LEU A 188 1.90 -0.23 6.59
N LYS A 189 2.43 1.00 6.48
CA LYS A 189 2.82 1.60 5.20
C LYS A 189 3.87 0.74 4.48
N ALA A 190 4.93 0.32 5.17
CA ALA A 190 5.97 -0.52 4.61
C ALA A 190 5.42 -1.86 4.10
N THR A 191 4.49 -2.48 4.84
CA THR A 191 3.86 -3.75 4.42
C THR A 191 2.99 -3.55 3.17
N CYS A 192 2.23 -2.45 3.09
CA CYS A 192 1.45 -2.11 1.90
C CYS A 192 2.35 -1.88 0.68
N GLU A 193 3.46 -1.16 0.85
CA GLU A 193 4.46 -0.93 -0.20
C GLU A 193 5.05 -2.26 -0.69
N GLU A 194 5.47 -3.12 0.24
CA GLU A 194 6.02 -4.44 -0.08
C GLU A 194 5.02 -5.31 -0.85
N PHE A 195 3.75 -5.30 -0.43
CA PHE A 195 2.67 -6.01 -1.11
C PHE A 195 2.45 -5.48 -2.54
N ILE A 196 2.31 -4.16 -2.72
CA ILE A 196 2.13 -3.51 -4.02
C ILE A 196 3.28 -3.89 -4.97
N MET A 197 4.51 -3.84 -4.47
CA MET A 197 5.71 -4.12 -5.25
C MET A 197 5.83 -5.61 -5.60
N SER A 198 5.47 -6.50 -4.67
CA SER A 198 5.43 -7.94 -4.90
C SER A 198 4.45 -8.31 -6.00
N VAL A 199 3.22 -7.79 -5.94
CA VAL A 199 2.19 -8.02 -6.96
C VAL A 199 2.58 -7.40 -8.30
N THR A 200 3.10 -6.16 -8.28
CA THR A 200 3.60 -5.50 -9.50
C THR A 200 4.64 -6.38 -10.18
N LYS A 201 5.64 -6.85 -9.43
CA LYS A 201 6.70 -7.73 -9.96
C LYS A 201 6.13 -9.03 -10.50
N LEU A 202 5.20 -9.68 -9.79
CA LEU A 202 4.58 -10.93 -10.24
C LEU A 202 4.02 -10.82 -11.66
N VAL A 203 3.50 -9.65 -12.04
CA VAL A 203 2.91 -9.40 -13.35
C VAL A 203 3.95 -8.92 -14.37
N VAL A 204 4.77 -7.91 -14.03
CA VAL A 204 5.61 -7.21 -15.02
C VAL A 204 7.09 -7.61 -15.02
N ASP A 205 7.52 -8.57 -14.20
CA ASP A 205 8.93 -9.02 -14.17
C ASP A 205 9.52 -9.37 -15.55
N PRO A 206 8.79 -10.05 -16.48
CA PRO A 206 9.32 -10.30 -17.82
C PRO A 206 9.67 -9.02 -18.58
N MET A 207 8.81 -8.00 -18.51
CA MET A 207 9.04 -6.69 -19.13
C MET A 207 10.21 -5.95 -18.50
N LEU A 208 10.28 -5.96 -17.17
CA LEU A 208 11.36 -5.34 -16.43
C LEU A 208 12.72 -5.96 -16.79
N SER A 209 12.79 -7.30 -16.86
CA SER A 209 13.97 -8.06 -17.28
C SER A 209 14.43 -7.70 -18.68
N PHE A 210 13.50 -7.59 -19.63
CA PHE A 210 13.80 -7.22 -21.01
C PHE A 210 14.35 -5.81 -21.12
N VAL A 211 13.65 -4.82 -20.55
CA VAL A 211 14.09 -3.41 -20.59
C VAL A 211 15.48 -3.24 -19.99
N THR A 212 15.77 -3.94 -18.90
CA THR A 212 17.10 -3.91 -18.26
C THR A 212 18.19 -4.46 -19.17
N LYS A 213 17.92 -5.56 -19.89
CA LYS A 213 18.86 -6.11 -20.87
C LYS A 213 19.06 -5.16 -22.05
N VAL A 214 17.98 -4.57 -22.57
CA VAL A 214 18.07 -3.58 -23.66
C VAL A 214 18.90 -2.37 -23.23
N THR A 215 18.65 -1.82 -22.04
CA THR A 215 19.40 -0.66 -21.55
C THR A 215 20.86 -0.99 -21.29
N ALA A 216 21.17 -2.17 -20.75
CA ALA A 216 22.56 -2.60 -20.57
C ALA A 216 23.32 -2.69 -21.90
N VAL A 217 22.69 -3.23 -22.95
CA VAL A 217 23.26 -3.29 -24.31
C VAL A 217 23.43 -1.88 -24.88
N LYS A 218 22.43 -0.99 -24.75
CA LYS A 218 22.54 0.40 -25.21
C LYS A 218 23.66 1.16 -24.51
N VAL A 219 23.82 1.01 -23.19
CA VAL A 219 24.91 1.65 -22.44
C VAL A 219 26.28 1.09 -22.86
N ALA A 220 26.39 -0.22 -23.06
CA ALA A 220 27.62 -0.84 -23.54
C ALA A 220 28.02 -0.37 -24.94
N LEU A 221 27.04 -0.17 -25.83
CA LEU A 221 27.24 0.41 -27.16
C LEU A 221 27.69 1.89 -27.10
N SER A 222 27.09 2.69 -26.22
CA SER A 222 27.45 4.11 -26.05
C SER A 222 28.81 4.32 -25.38
N ALA A 223 29.26 3.38 -24.54
CA ALA A 223 30.55 3.45 -23.83
C ALA A 223 31.73 2.90 -24.66
N GLY A 224 31.46 2.14 -25.72
CA GLY A 224 32.46 1.47 -26.56
C GLY A 224 32.91 2.27 -27.79
N SER A 225 33.39 3.51 -27.59
CA SER A 225 33.92 4.34 -28.70
C SER A 225 35.46 4.29 -28.84
N GLN A 226 36.16 3.43 -28.11
CA GLN A 226 37.61 3.26 -28.29
C GLN A 226 38.00 1.77 -28.18
N ASN A 227 38.48 1.23 -29.30
CA ASN A 227 39.16 -0.05 -29.51
C ASN A 227 38.32 -1.23 -30.04
N GLN A 228 38.48 -1.39 -31.36
CA GLN A 228 38.31 -2.59 -32.18
C GLN A 228 38.38 -3.93 -31.42
N LYS A 229 37.28 -4.67 -31.47
CA LYS A 229 37.21 -6.07 -31.94
C LYS A 229 35.74 -6.48 -32.07
N GLU A 230 35.39 -7.08 -33.20
CA GLU A 230 34.08 -7.67 -33.48
C GLU A 230 33.63 -8.56 -32.32
N SER A 231 32.70 -8.04 -31.52
CA SER A 231 31.96 -8.81 -30.53
C SER A 231 30.49 -8.62 -30.86
N ALA A 232 29.69 -9.67 -30.62
CA ALA A 232 28.28 -9.79 -30.98
C ALA A 232 27.33 -8.68 -30.47
N LEU A 233 27.86 -7.66 -29.79
CA LEU A 233 27.14 -6.50 -29.27
C LEU A 233 26.88 -5.38 -30.29
N THR A 234 27.57 -5.32 -31.44
CA THR A 234 27.35 -4.25 -32.45
C THR A 234 26.15 -4.46 -33.37
N LYS A 235 25.41 -5.56 -33.21
CA LYS A 235 24.22 -5.87 -34.01
C LYS A 235 23.00 -5.08 -33.51
N PRO A 236 22.11 -4.60 -34.40
CA PRO A 236 20.90 -3.89 -34.02
C PRO A 236 20.05 -4.75 -33.07
N LEU A 237 19.22 -4.11 -32.23
CA LEU A 237 18.55 -4.78 -31.09
C LEU A 237 17.77 -6.04 -31.49
N LYS A 238 17.14 -6.02 -32.67
CA LYS A 238 16.41 -7.14 -33.28
C LYS A 238 17.24 -8.41 -33.57
N ASP A 239 18.54 -8.26 -33.74
CA ASP A 239 19.47 -9.36 -34.04
C ASP A 239 20.14 -9.92 -32.77
N GLN A 240 19.84 -9.34 -31.61
CA GLN A 240 20.24 -9.88 -30.31
C GLN A 240 19.35 -11.07 -29.96
N ALA A 241 19.95 -12.18 -29.52
CA ALA A 241 19.24 -13.44 -29.27
C ALA A 241 18.11 -13.35 -28.22
N PHE A 242 18.11 -12.32 -27.36
CA PHE A 242 17.06 -12.09 -26.36
C PHE A 242 15.93 -11.15 -26.84
N ALA A 243 16.09 -10.54 -28.02
CA ALA A 243 15.25 -9.47 -28.53
C ALA A 243 14.76 -9.77 -29.96
N THR A 244 14.76 -11.04 -30.36
CA THR A 244 14.07 -11.48 -31.57
C THR A 244 12.56 -11.25 -31.43
N PRO A 245 11.82 -11.00 -32.51
CA PRO A 245 10.37 -10.77 -32.47
C PRO A 245 9.61 -11.87 -31.72
N GLU A 246 10.02 -13.13 -31.91
CA GLU A 246 9.46 -14.30 -31.22
C GLU A 246 9.65 -14.24 -29.70
N LYS A 247 10.82 -13.80 -29.23
CA LYS A 247 11.10 -13.68 -27.79
C LYS A 247 10.35 -12.51 -27.15
N VAL A 248 10.14 -11.43 -27.90
CA VAL A 248 9.29 -10.33 -27.47
C VAL A 248 7.83 -10.79 -27.38
N ALA A 249 7.35 -11.58 -28.34
CA ALA A 249 6.00 -12.16 -28.29
C ALA A 249 5.81 -13.10 -27.10
N GLU A 250 6.76 -14.01 -26.84
CA GLU A 250 6.75 -14.88 -25.65
C GLU A 250 6.68 -14.07 -24.35
N LEU A 251 7.41 -12.95 -24.28
CA LEU A 251 7.39 -12.04 -23.14
C LEU A 251 6.01 -11.39 -22.96
N VAL A 252 5.43 -10.83 -24.02
CA VAL A 252 4.11 -10.19 -23.97
C VAL A 252 3.03 -11.20 -23.60
N GLN A 253 3.12 -12.42 -24.14
CA GLN A 253 2.21 -13.51 -23.79
C GLN A 253 2.32 -13.89 -22.31
N LYS A 254 3.53 -13.99 -21.75
CA LYS A 254 3.71 -14.27 -20.32
C LYS A 254 3.06 -13.21 -19.43
N VAL A 255 3.24 -11.93 -19.75
CA VAL A 255 2.62 -10.84 -18.98
C VAL A 255 1.10 -10.87 -19.12
N THR A 256 0.59 -11.10 -20.32
CA THR A 256 -0.86 -11.20 -20.58
C THR A 256 -1.48 -12.35 -19.77
N SER A 257 -0.84 -13.52 -19.77
CA SER A 257 -1.26 -14.66 -18.95
C SER A 257 -1.21 -14.34 -17.44
N ALA A 258 -0.18 -13.63 -16.97
CA ALA A 258 -0.09 -13.20 -15.58
C ALA A 258 -1.22 -12.23 -15.19
N ILE A 259 -1.59 -11.29 -16.08
CA ILE A 259 -2.75 -10.40 -15.88
C ILE A 259 -4.06 -11.19 -15.82
N GLN A 260 -4.22 -12.23 -16.66
CA GLN A 260 -5.46 -13.00 -16.73
C GLN A 260 -5.61 -14.05 -15.63
N GLN A 261 -4.50 -14.61 -15.11
CA GLN A 261 -4.54 -15.72 -14.15
C GLN A 261 -4.12 -15.31 -12.74
N GLU A 262 -3.01 -14.60 -12.58
CA GLU A 262 -2.46 -14.27 -11.26
C GLU A 262 -3.16 -13.06 -10.64
N LEU A 263 -3.48 -12.03 -11.43
CA LEU A 263 -4.10 -10.81 -10.89
C LEU A 263 -5.51 -11.05 -10.31
N PRO A 264 -6.40 -11.84 -10.95
CA PRO A 264 -7.69 -12.19 -10.33
C PRO A 264 -7.53 -13.02 -9.06
N ARG A 265 -6.50 -13.87 -8.99
CA ARG A 265 -6.17 -14.65 -7.79
C ARG A 265 -5.74 -13.74 -6.63
N VAL A 266 -4.91 -12.72 -6.91
CA VAL A 266 -4.55 -11.67 -5.94
C VAL A 266 -5.80 -10.95 -5.46
N MET A 267 -6.68 -10.53 -6.38
CA MET A 267 -7.93 -9.85 -6.04
C MET A 267 -8.87 -10.72 -5.19
N GLY A 268 -8.96 -12.02 -5.46
CA GLY A 268 -9.71 -12.97 -4.64
C GLY A 268 -9.19 -13.02 -3.20
N LYS A 269 -7.86 -13.10 -3.01
CA LYS A 269 -7.24 -13.04 -1.68
C LYS A 269 -7.44 -11.69 -1.00
N MET A 270 -7.30 -10.58 -1.73
CA MET A 270 -7.57 -9.25 -1.19
C MET A 270 -9.02 -9.13 -0.71
N LYS A 271 -10.00 -9.67 -1.43
CA LYS A 271 -11.42 -9.70 -1.02
C LYS A 271 -11.64 -10.54 0.25
N LEU A 272 -10.91 -11.65 0.40
CA LEU A 272 -11.00 -12.51 1.58
C LEU A 272 -10.43 -11.86 2.86
N TYR A 273 -9.28 -11.20 2.76
CA TYR A 273 -8.63 -10.57 3.91
C TYR A 273 -9.18 -9.16 4.20
N LEU A 274 -9.37 -8.34 3.16
CA LEU A 274 -9.76 -6.94 3.25
C LEU A 274 -11.20 -6.77 2.77
N GLN A 275 -12.15 -6.78 3.72
CA GLN A 275 -13.58 -6.70 3.41
C GLN A 275 -14.00 -5.31 2.89
N ASN A 276 -13.28 -4.24 3.26
CA ASN A 276 -13.58 -2.88 2.82
C ASN A 276 -13.14 -2.65 1.35
N PRO A 277 -14.07 -2.33 0.42
CA PRO A 277 -13.75 -2.05 -0.98
C PRO A 277 -12.83 -0.84 -1.18
N ALA A 278 -12.96 0.20 -0.36
CA ALA A 278 -12.12 1.40 -0.47
C ALA A 278 -10.65 1.08 -0.17
N THR A 279 -10.37 0.27 0.86
CA THR A 279 -9.02 -0.19 1.18
C THR A 279 -8.41 -1.02 0.04
N ARG A 280 -9.21 -1.89 -0.59
CA ARG A 280 -8.77 -2.67 -1.76
C ARG A 280 -8.42 -1.75 -2.93
N ALA A 281 -9.25 -0.76 -3.22
CA ALA A 281 -9.01 0.21 -4.29
C ALA A 281 -7.74 1.04 -4.05
N ILE A 282 -7.50 1.47 -2.81
CA ILE A 282 -6.27 2.21 -2.42
C ILE A 282 -5.00 1.39 -2.70
N LEU A 283 -5.01 0.09 -2.40
CA LEU A 283 -3.87 -0.80 -2.66
C LEU A 283 -3.74 -1.18 -4.14
N PHE A 284 -4.86 -1.36 -4.84
CA PHE A 284 -4.86 -1.81 -6.23
C PHE A 284 -4.51 -0.70 -7.23
N LYS A 285 -4.91 0.55 -6.96
CA LYS A 285 -4.66 1.69 -7.85
C LYS A 285 -3.16 1.84 -8.22
N PRO A 286 -2.21 1.83 -7.26
CA PRO A 286 -0.77 1.84 -7.58
C PRO A 286 -0.32 0.65 -8.44
N ILE A 287 -0.85 -0.56 -8.19
CA ILE A 287 -0.54 -1.76 -8.96
C ILE A 287 -0.99 -1.58 -10.41
N LYS A 288 -2.23 -1.12 -10.62
CA LYS A 288 -2.77 -0.79 -11.95
C LYS A 288 -1.89 0.21 -12.68
N THR A 289 -1.56 1.33 -12.03
CA THR A 289 -0.71 2.37 -12.63
C THR A 289 0.66 1.85 -13.01
N ASN A 290 1.29 1.03 -12.16
CA ASN A 290 2.58 0.42 -12.44
C ASN A 290 2.54 -0.53 -13.65
N ILE A 291 1.51 -1.37 -13.75
CA ILE A 291 1.35 -2.31 -14.88
C ILE A 291 1.19 -1.53 -16.20
N VAL A 292 0.32 -0.53 -16.21
CA VAL A 292 0.07 0.31 -17.39
C VAL A 292 1.33 1.05 -17.82
N GLU A 293 2.09 1.62 -16.88
CA GLU A 293 3.35 2.31 -17.16
C GLU A 293 4.41 1.36 -17.74
N ALA A 294 4.56 0.14 -17.19
CA ALA A 294 5.48 -0.85 -17.73
C ALA A 294 5.14 -1.25 -19.18
N HIS A 295 3.87 -1.49 -19.46
CA HIS A 295 3.38 -1.75 -20.82
C HIS A 295 3.65 -0.58 -21.76
N ALA A 296 3.37 0.66 -21.32
CA ALA A 296 3.58 1.86 -22.13
C ALA A 296 5.06 2.06 -22.50
N GLN A 297 5.98 1.81 -21.57
CA GLN A 297 7.41 1.96 -21.83
C GLN A 297 7.95 0.87 -22.77
N VAL A 298 7.53 -0.39 -22.60
CA VAL A 298 7.88 -1.45 -23.54
C VAL A 298 7.31 -1.16 -24.93
N HIS A 299 6.06 -0.72 -25.01
CA HIS A 299 5.44 -0.35 -26.28
C HIS A 299 6.18 0.81 -26.98
N SER A 300 6.62 1.82 -26.23
CA SER A 300 7.46 2.91 -26.76
C SER A 300 8.80 2.40 -27.27
N LEU A 301 9.44 1.48 -26.56
CA LEU A 301 10.73 0.89 -26.94
C LEU A 301 10.60 0.04 -28.20
N LEU A 302 9.54 -0.76 -28.31
CA LEU A 302 9.28 -1.57 -29.50
C LEU A 302 9.08 -0.69 -30.74
N LYS A 303 8.29 0.38 -30.62
CA LYS A 303 8.06 1.35 -31.72
C LYS A 303 9.34 2.03 -32.23
N SER A 304 10.34 2.21 -31.37
CA SER A 304 11.60 2.84 -31.77
C SER A 304 12.58 1.88 -32.46
N GLU A 305 12.50 0.57 -32.16
CA GLU A 305 13.56 -0.39 -32.51
C GLU A 305 13.12 -1.46 -33.53
N TYR A 306 11.80 -1.65 -33.71
CA TYR A 306 11.23 -2.69 -34.59
C TYR A 306 10.39 -2.07 -35.70
N SER A 307 10.27 -2.79 -36.82
CA SER A 307 9.42 -2.36 -37.93
C SER A 307 7.93 -2.50 -37.55
N PRO A 308 7.02 -1.68 -38.11
CA PRO A 308 5.60 -1.76 -37.81
C PRO A 308 4.99 -3.12 -38.18
N GLU A 309 5.54 -3.81 -39.18
CA GLU A 309 5.07 -5.13 -39.61
C GLU A 309 5.44 -6.23 -38.60
N ASP A 310 6.63 -6.16 -37.98
CA ASP A 310 7.05 -7.10 -36.93
C ASP A 310 6.22 -6.94 -35.65
N ILE A 311 5.88 -5.70 -35.30
CA ILE A 311 5.06 -5.39 -34.12
C ILE A 311 3.62 -5.90 -34.30
N GLN A 312 3.02 -5.67 -35.48
CA GLN A 312 1.63 -6.02 -35.75
C GLN A 312 1.43 -7.53 -35.94
N ASN A 313 2.36 -8.21 -36.62
CA ASN A 313 2.20 -9.62 -36.99
C ASN A 313 2.69 -10.60 -35.91
N VAL A 314 3.64 -10.20 -35.06
CA VAL A 314 4.30 -11.13 -34.11
C VAL A 314 3.95 -10.83 -32.66
N VAL A 315 3.78 -9.56 -32.26
CA VAL A 315 3.77 -9.18 -30.84
C VAL A 315 2.37 -9.10 -30.21
N ASN A 316 1.28 -9.04 -31.01
CA ASN A 316 -0.14 -8.98 -30.57
C ASN A 316 -0.36 -8.31 -29.19
N MET A 317 0.21 -7.12 -29.01
CA MET A 317 0.22 -6.44 -27.71
C MET A 317 -1.13 -5.74 -27.50
N ILE A 318 -1.76 -6.00 -26.36
CA ILE A 318 -3.02 -5.33 -25.97
C ILE A 318 -2.81 -3.81 -25.93
N SER A 319 -3.77 -3.06 -26.46
CA SER A 319 -3.72 -1.60 -26.44
C SER A 319 -3.76 -1.08 -24.99
N ILE A 320 -3.17 0.10 -24.74
CA ILE A 320 -3.16 0.68 -23.39
C ILE A 320 -4.59 0.92 -22.87
N GLN A 321 -5.52 1.26 -23.76
CA GLN A 321 -6.93 1.51 -23.42
C GLN A 321 -7.64 0.21 -23.01
N ASP A 322 -7.45 -0.87 -23.78
CA ASP A 322 -8.05 -2.17 -23.48
C ASP A 322 -7.46 -2.77 -22.21
N LEU A 323 -6.16 -2.58 -21.97
CA LEU A 323 -5.51 -2.99 -20.73
C LEU A 323 -6.09 -2.25 -19.52
N GLN A 324 -6.30 -0.94 -19.63
CA GLN A 324 -6.93 -0.16 -18.57
C GLN A 324 -8.34 -0.67 -18.26
N ALA A 325 -9.15 -0.91 -19.29
CA ALA A 325 -10.50 -1.45 -19.15
C ALA A 325 -10.50 -2.85 -18.52
N GLN A 326 -9.58 -3.73 -18.94
CA GLN A 326 -9.43 -5.06 -18.35
C GLN A 326 -9.09 -5.00 -16.86
N LEU A 327 -8.20 -4.08 -16.47
CA LEU A 327 -7.81 -3.90 -15.07
C LEU A 327 -8.93 -3.26 -14.22
N ASP A 328 -9.75 -2.38 -14.81
CA ASP A 328 -10.91 -1.79 -14.14
C ASP A 328 -11.99 -2.82 -13.82
N ASN A 329 -12.17 -3.83 -14.68
CA ASN A 329 -13.12 -4.92 -14.45
C ASN A 329 -12.73 -5.84 -13.26
N LEU A 330 -11.50 -5.75 -12.74
CA LEU A 330 -11.03 -6.59 -11.65
C LEU A 330 -11.31 -6.02 -10.24
N MET A 331 -11.63 -4.74 -10.13
CA MET A 331 -11.91 -4.05 -8.85
C MET A 331 -13.28 -4.42 -8.29
#